data_AF-A0AA85JSN6-F1
#
_entry.id   AF-A0AA85JSN6-F1
#
_cell.length_a   1.000
_cell.length_b   1.000
_cell.length_c   1.000
_cell.angle_alpha   90.00
_cell.angle_beta   90.00
_cell.angle_gamma   90.00
#
_symmetry.space_group_name_H-M   'P 1'
#
loop_
_entity.id
_entity.type
_entity.pdbx_description
1 polymer ?
#
loop_
_entity_poly.entity_id
_entity_poly.type
_entity_poly.pdbx_seq_one_letter_code
_entity_poly.pdbx_strand_id
1 'polypeptide(L)'
;MKVKAKEKDEKNDDDEAVYIKLNDVPLDMLRYSISMQSGAERKETRKTLLLKMGAKKPKNAYINYKELMQNRAKSKLEAQKYPCDRAATFVNKKLPLKKKKKDRKKEKSKKKSKSKKR
;
A
#
# COMPACT_ATOMS: atom_id res chain seq x y z
N MET A 1 -60.20 5.14 12.46
CA MET A 1 -58.78 5.55 12.34
C MET A 1 -58.44 5.62 10.87
N LYS A 2 -57.90 6.75 10.38
CA LYS A 2 -57.65 7.01 8.95
C LYS A 2 -56.14 6.85 8.70
N VAL A 3 -55.74 5.77 8.02
CA VAL A 3 -54.33 5.48 7.73
C VAL A 3 -53.96 6.24 6.45
N LYS A 4 -53.07 7.25 6.56
CA LYS A 4 -52.51 7.95 5.40
C LYS A 4 -51.53 7.02 4.69
N ALA A 5 -51.78 6.75 3.41
CA ALA A 5 -50.82 6.09 2.53
C ALA A 5 -49.58 6.97 2.38
N LYS A 6 -48.39 6.37 2.52
CA LYS A 6 -47.13 7.02 2.15
C LYS A 6 -46.98 6.90 0.63
N GLU A 7 -46.92 8.04 -0.06
CA GLU A 7 -46.44 8.12 -1.43
C GLU A 7 -45.01 7.56 -1.50
N LYS A 8 -44.76 6.70 -2.49
CA LYS A 8 -43.43 6.26 -2.86
C LYS A 8 -42.93 7.26 -3.89
N ASP A 9 -41.87 7.99 -3.55
CA ASP A 9 -41.12 8.76 -4.53
C ASP A 9 -40.37 7.78 -5.43
N GLU A 10 -40.87 7.60 -6.65
CA GLU A 10 -40.12 6.97 -7.76
C GLU A 10 -39.01 7.94 -8.17
N LYS A 11 -37.76 7.63 -7.79
CA LYS A 11 -36.60 8.31 -8.35
C LYS A 11 -36.27 7.65 -9.70
N ASN A 12 -36.36 8.45 -10.75
CA ASN A 12 -35.82 8.13 -12.07
C ASN A 12 -34.31 7.91 -11.97
N ASP A 13 -33.87 6.68 -12.28
CA ASP A 13 -32.48 6.21 -12.26
C ASP A 13 -31.85 6.28 -13.67
N ASP A 14 -32.12 7.33 -14.44
CA ASP A 14 -31.53 7.51 -15.77
C ASP A 14 -30.40 8.55 -15.71
N ASP A 15 -29.16 8.08 -15.90
CA ASP A 15 -27.91 8.82 -16.07
C ASP A 15 -27.13 9.30 -14.82
N GLU A 16 -26.96 8.45 -13.80
CA GLU A 16 -25.88 8.67 -12.84
C GLU A 16 -24.50 8.35 -13.48
N ALA A 17 -23.76 9.40 -13.84
CA ALA A 17 -22.37 9.27 -14.29
C ALA A 17 -21.49 8.67 -13.18
N VAL A 18 -21.11 7.40 -13.33
CA VAL A 18 -20.23 6.69 -12.39
C VAL A 18 -18.77 7.08 -12.64
N TYR A 19 -18.18 7.84 -11.73
CA TYR A 19 -16.76 8.18 -11.78
C TYR A 19 -15.90 7.03 -11.24
N ILE A 20 -15.13 6.38 -12.13
CA ILE A 20 -14.26 5.26 -11.79
C ILE A 20 -12.80 5.71 -11.77
N LYS A 21 -12.06 5.33 -10.73
CA LYS A 21 -10.60 5.51 -10.69
C LYS A 21 -9.93 4.40 -11.49
N LEU A 22 -9.21 4.76 -12.56
CA LEU A 22 -8.52 3.80 -13.43
C LEU A 22 -7.53 2.88 -12.69
N ASN A 23 -6.94 3.37 -11.60
CA ASN A 23 -6.00 2.60 -10.79
C ASN A 23 -6.68 1.43 -10.02
N ASP A 24 -7.96 1.56 -9.70
CA ASP A 24 -8.71 0.57 -8.92
C ASP A 24 -9.38 -0.48 -9.83
N VAL A 25 -9.54 -0.20 -11.13
CA VAL A 25 -10.18 -1.09 -12.12
C VAL A 25 -9.63 -2.52 -12.10
N PRO A 26 -8.30 -2.77 -12.07
CA PRO A 26 -7.79 -4.14 -12.02
C PRO A 26 -8.20 -4.87 -10.73
N LEU A 27 -8.26 -4.13 -9.62
CA LEU A 27 -8.64 -4.66 -8.32
C LEU A 27 -10.15 -4.94 -8.27
N ASP A 28 -10.96 -4.11 -8.90
CA ASP A 28 -12.41 -4.28 -9.00
C ASP A 28 -12.79 -5.45 -9.92
N MET A 29 -12.07 -5.64 -11.04
CA MET A 29 -12.20 -6.84 -11.87
C MET A 29 -11.90 -8.11 -11.07
N LEU A 30 -10.86 -8.09 -10.22
CA LEU A 30 -10.55 -9.21 -9.33
C LEU A 30 -11.62 -9.41 -8.24
N ARG A 31 -12.23 -8.35 -7.72
CA ARG A 31 -13.37 -8.47 -6.79
C ARG A 31 -14.55 -9.14 -7.47
N TYR A 32 -14.84 -8.74 -8.71
CA TYR A 32 -15.92 -9.31 -9.50
C TYR A 32 -15.67 -10.80 -9.79
N SER A 33 -14.48 -11.18 -10.27
CA SER A 33 -14.19 -12.60 -10.54
C SER A 33 -14.29 -13.49 -9.29
N ILE A 34 -13.83 -13.00 -8.12
CA ILE A 34 -13.99 -13.69 -6.83
C ILE A 34 -15.46 -13.72 -6.40
N SER A 35 -16.28 -12.73 -6.76
CA SER A 35 -17.71 -12.73 -6.43
C SER A 35 -18.45 -13.90 -7.09
N MET A 36 -17.99 -14.31 -8.27
CA MET A 36 -18.51 -15.45 -9.04
C MET A 36 -18.03 -16.81 -8.53
N GLN A 37 -16.97 -16.86 -7.73
CA GLN A 37 -16.48 -18.08 -7.10
C GLN A 37 -17.32 -18.46 -5.87
N SER A 38 -17.36 -19.75 -5.52
CA SER A 38 -18.03 -20.26 -4.32
C SER A 38 -17.07 -21.11 -3.46
N GLY A 39 -17.45 -21.38 -2.22
CA GLY A 39 -16.71 -22.31 -1.36
C GLY A 39 -15.42 -21.78 -0.70
N ALA A 40 -14.50 -22.71 -0.39
CA ALA A 40 -13.26 -22.44 0.33
C ALA A 40 -12.26 -21.63 -0.52
N GLU A 41 -12.18 -21.94 -1.82
CA GLU A 41 -11.30 -21.26 -2.77
C GLU A 41 -11.59 -19.75 -2.83
N ARG A 42 -12.87 -19.36 -2.83
CA ARG A 42 -13.28 -17.95 -2.74
C ARG A 42 -12.69 -17.24 -1.51
N LYS A 43 -12.63 -17.92 -0.36
CA LYS A 43 -12.12 -17.33 0.88
C LYS A 43 -10.61 -17.09 0.78
N GLU A 44 -9.89 -17.98 0.13
CA GLU A 44 -8.44 -17.88 -0.07
C GLU A 44 -8.09 -16.81 -1.12
N THR A 45 -8.78 -16.80 -2.25
CA THR A 45 -8.62 -15.76 -3.29
C THR A 45 -8.96 -14.38 -2.74
N ARG A 46 -10.02 -14.28 -1.92
CA ARG A 46 -10.34 -13.02 -1.23
C ARG A 46 -9.25 -12.58 -0.25
N LYS A 47 -8.72 -13.50 0.56
CA LYS A 47 -7.62 -13.18 1.50
C LYS A 47 -6.39 -12.66 0.75
N THR A 48 -6.00 -13.32 -0.34
CA THR A 48 -4.83 -12.91 -1.13
C THR A 48 -5.05 -11.55 -1.80
N LEU A 49 -6.24 -11.28 -2.33
CA LEU A 49 -6.59 -9.97 -2.89
C LEU A 49 -6.52 -8.86 -1.83
N LEU A 50 -7.09 -9.08 -0.64
CA LEU A 50 -7.05 -8.11 0.45
C LEU A 50 -5.61 -7.78 0.86
N LEU A 51 -4.73 -8.78 0.93
CA LEU A 51 -3.32 -8.56 1.20
C LEU A 51 -2.64 -7.69 0.11
N LYS A 52 -3.01 -7.87 -1.17
CA LYS A 52 -2.52 -7.02 -2.27
C LYS A 52 -3.05 -5.58 -2.16
N MET A 53 -4.26 -5.39 -1.65
CA MET A 53 -4.87 -4.08 -1.39
C MET A 53 -4.29 -3.36 -0.15
N GLY A 54 -3.30 -3.95 0.53
CA GLY A 54 -2.69 -3.36 1.71
C GLY A 54 -3.40 -3.69 3.03
N ALA A 55 -4.28 -4.70 3.04
CA ALA A 55 -4.80 -5.23 4.30
C ALA A 55 -3.66 -5.75 5.18
N LYS A 56 -3.85 -5.64 6.50
CA LYS A 56 -2.86 -6.11 7.48
C LYS A 56 -2.64 -7.62 7.32
N LYS A 57 -1.37 -8.03 7.32
CA LYS A 57 -0.98 -9.45 7.27
C LYS A 57 -1.56 -10.21 8.47
N PRO A 58 -1.93 -11.49 8.31
CA PRO A 58 -2.36 -12.33 9.42
C PRO A 58 -1.27 -12.42 10.48
N LYS A 59 -1.66 -12.66 11.73
CA LYS A 59 -0.71 -12.87 12.83
C LYS A 59 0.07 -14.15 12.54
N ASN A 60 1.39 -14.07 12.64
CA ASN A 60 2.24 -15.26 12.54
C ASN A 60 1.87 -16.26 13.65
N ALA A 61 1.89 -17.54 13.32
CA ALA A 61 1.73 -18.60 14.31
C ALA A 61 2.83 -18.46 15.39
N TYR A 62 2.52 -18.90 16.60
CA TYR A 62 3.55 -19.05 17.63
C TYR A 62 4.54 -20.13 17.18
N ILE A 63 5.83 -19.87 17.38
CA ILE A 63 6.91 -20.80 17.05
C ILE A 63 7.85 -20.84 18.25
N ASN A 64 8.24 -22.04 18.67
CA ASN A 64 9.24 -22.19 19.73
C ASN A 64 10.59 -21.63 19.27
N TYR A 65 11.30 -20.93 20.15
CA TYR A 65 12.60 -20.35 19.82
C TYR A 65 13.62 -21.38 19.31
N LYS A 66 13.65 -22.60 19.89
CA LYS A 66 14.55 -23.66 19.43
C LYS A 66 14.28 -24.05 17.97
N GLU A 67 13.00 -24.20 17.62
CA GLU A 67 12.57 -24.50 16.24
C GLU A 67 12.87 -23.34 15.29
N LEU A 68 12.62 -22.10 15.73
CA LEU A 68 12.94 -20.89 14.96
C LEU A 68 14.43 -20.87 14.58
N MET A 69 15.31 -21.18 15.53
CA MET A 69 16.76 -21.19 15.30
C MET A 69 17.20 -22.32 14.37
N GLN A 70 16.63 -23.51 14.53
CA GLN A 70 16.89 -24.63 13.61
C GLN A 70 16.43 -24.32 12.18
N ASN A 71 15.23 -23.75 12.02
CA ASN A 71 14.69 -23.38 10.71
C ASN A 71 15.53 -22.29 10.03
N ARG A 72 16.02 -21.32 10.81
CA ARG A 72 16.97 -20.30 10.30
C ARG A 72 18.28 -20.92 9.83
N ALA A 73 18.81 -21.90 10.57
CA ALA A 73 20.03 -22.59 10.17
C ALA A 73 19.83 -23.38 8.86
N LYS A 74 18.72 -24.16 8.76
CA LYS A 74 18.36 -24.90 7.55
C LYS A 74 18.17 -23.99 6.33
N SER A 75 17.41 -22.90 6.49
CA SER A 75 17.18 -21.92 5.42
C SER A 75 18.48 -21.27 4.92
N LYS A 76 19.45 -21.01 5.81
CA LYS A 76 20.77 -20.50 5.39
C LYS A 76 21.54 -21.52 4.56
N LEU A 77 21.51 -22.79 4.94
CA LEU A 77 22.17 -23.87 4.20
C LEU A 77 21.50 -24.07 2.82
N GLU A 78 20.17 -24.05 2.77
CA GLU A 78 19.42 -24.11 1.52
C GLU A 78 19.73 -22.91 0.60
N ALA A 79 19.79 -21.70 1.16
CA ALA A 79 20.14 -20.51 0.39
C ALA A 79 21.58 -20.51 -0.14
N GLN A 80 22.50 -21.22 0.51
CA GLN A 80 23.88 -21.41 0.02
C GLN A 80 23.95 -22.44 -1.11
N LYS A 81 23.03 -23.41 -1.14
CA LYS A 81 22.98 -24.45 -2.18
C LYS A 81 22.69 -23.87 -3.57
N TYR A 82 21.93 -22.79 -3.64
CA TYR A 82 21.61 -22.11 -4.89
C TYR A 82 22.53 -20.90 -5.08
N PRO A 83 23.27 -20.79 -6.19
CA PRO A 83 24.07 -19.61 -6.46
C PRO A 83 23.13 -18.40 -6.56
N CYS A 84 23.35 -17.40 -5.71
CA CYS A 84 22.71 -16.10 -5.87
C CYS A 84 23.36 -15.43 -7.09
N ASP A 85 22.62 -15.32 -8.19
CA ASP A 85 23.02 -14.54 -9.38
C ASP A 85 23.20 -13.06 -9.00
N ARG A 86 24.35 -12.74 -8.39
CA ARG A 86 24.75 -11.39 -8.01
C ARG A 86 24.84 -10.47 -9.22
N ALA A 87 25.10 -11.01 -10.41
CA ALA A 87 25.19 -10.24 -11.65
C ALA A 87 23.87 -9.54 -12.03
N ALA A 88 22.71 -10.16 -11.76
CA ALA A 88 21.41 -9.55 -12.09
C ALA A 88 20.99 -8.42 -11.12
N THR A 89 21.53 -8.42 -9.89
CA THR A 89 21.12 -7.48 -8.83
C THR A 89 21.98 -6.23 -8.73
N PHE A 90 23.17 -6.21 -9.37
CA PHE A 90 24.09 -5.08 -9.31
C PHE A 90 23.85 -4.01 -10.38
N VAL A 91 23.30 -4.39 -11.54
CA VAL A 91 23.22 -3.50 -12.72
C VAL A 91 22.17 -2.39 -12.58
N ASN A 92 21.19 -2.52 -11.66
CA ASN A 92 20.08 -1.57 -11.51
C ASN A 92 20.16 -0.67 -10.27
N LYS A 93 21.31 -0.54 -9.61
CA LYS A 93 21.47 0.46 -8.53
C LYS A 93 22.01 1.77 -9.12
N LYS A 94 21.12 2.62 -9.61
CA LYS A 94 21.46 4.04 -9.88
C LYS A 94 21.88 4.67 -8.55
N LEU A 95 23.18 4.79 -8.30
CA LEU A 95 23.70 5.54 -7.16
C LEU A 95 23.19 6.99 -7.25
N PRO A 96 22.57 7.55 -6.19
CA PRO A 96 22.12 8.92 -6.21
C PRO A 96 23.33 9.85 -6.36
N LEU A 97 23.39 10.59 -7.47
CA LEU A 97 24.37 11.66 -7.69
C LEU A 97 24.18 12.71 -6.59
N LYS A 98 25.20 12.89 -5.73
CA LYS A 98 25.19 13.92 -4.69
C LYS A 98 25.04 15.30 -5.35
N LYS A 99 23.87 15.93 -5.20
CA LYS A 99 23.66 17.32 -5.62
C LYS A 99 24.52 18.23 -4.73
N LYS A 100 25.50 18.92 -5.32
CA LYS A 100 26.27 19.97 -4.61
C LYS A 100 25.29 21.05 -4.16
N LYS A 101 25.20 21.30 -2.84
CA LYS A 101 24.43 22.43 -2.31
C LYS A 101 25.10 23.73 -2.74
N LYS A 102 24.37 24.60 -3.44
CA LYS A 102 24.82 25.94 -3.79
C LYS A 102 24.58 26.83 -2.57
N ASP A 103 25.66 27.26 -1.91
CA ASP A 103 25.58 28.17 -0.77
C ASP A 103 25.02 29.52 -1.23
N ARG A 104 23.74 29.78 -0.90
CA ARG A 104 23.16 31.12 -0.96
C ARG A 104 23.61 31.88 0.28
N LYS A 105 24.74 32.60 0.20
CA LYS A 105 25.10 33.59 1.22
C LYS A 105 24.02 34.67 1.26
N LYS A 106 23.38 34.77 2.43
CA LYS A 106 22.43 35.82 2.82
C LYS A 106 23.20 37.13 3.02
N GLU A 107 23.04 38.10 2.14
CA GLU A 107 23.32 39.51 2.44
C GLU A 107 22.04 40.34 2.33
N LYS A 108 21.17 40.24 3.34
CA LYS A 108 20.15 41.26 3.64
C LYS A 108 19.89 41.26 5.14
N SER A 109 20.49 42.21 5.86
CA SER A 109 19.91 42.91 7.03
C SER A 109 20.98 43.61 7.90
N LYS A 110 21.52 44.73 7.43
CA LYS A 110 22.04 45.79 8.30
C LYS A 110 21.18 47.05 8.14
N LYS A 111 19.90 47.00 8.53
CA LYS A 111 19.12 48.21 8.84
C LYS A 111 18.07 47.87 9.91
N LYS A 112 18.04 48.71 10.95
CA LYS A 112 17.04 48.84 12.04
C LYS A 112 17.26 48.02 13.32
N SER A 113 18.11 48.54 14.20
CA SER A 113 17.81 48.78 15.63
C SER A 113 18.89 49.78 16.10
N LYS A 114 18.61 50.95 16.66
CA LYS A 114 17.78 51.23 17.83
C LYS A 114 17.25 52.67 17.75
N SER A 115 15.94 52.85 17.84
CA SER A 115 15.31 54.08 18.31
C SER A 115 14.23 53.69 19.31
N LYS A 116 14.11 54.46 20.41
CA LYS A 116 13.33 54.22 21.65
C LYS A 116 13.95 53.10 22.53
N LYS A 117 14.15 53.26 23.85
CA LYS A 117 13.39 54.03 24.85
C LYS A 117 14.19 54.07 26.18
N ARG A 118 14.46 55.26 26.73
CA ARG A 118 14.40 55.67 28.16
C ARG A 118 15.21 56.93 28.37
#